data_AF-A0A2D8WZH6-F1
#
_entry.id   AF-A0A2D8WZH6-F1
#
_cell.length_a   1.000
_cell.length_b   1.000
_cell.length_c   1.000
_cell.angle_alpha   90.00
_cell.angle_beta   90.00
_cell.angle_gamma   90.00
#
_symmetry.space_group_name_H-M   'P 1'
#
loop_
_entity.id
_entity.type
_entity.pdbx_description
1 polymer ?
#
loop_
_entity_poly.entity_id
_entity_poly.type
_entity_poly.pdbx_seq_one_letter_code
_entity_poly.pdbx_strand_id
1 'polypeptide(L)'
;MSRQMTRRAWLLSDAPQTRNQARLGAIYQGWLTFRGNKLAMFGLVILILLIAMAIFAPLLAPQNPFAQDLANRLKPPSAQNLLGTDALGRDILSRLIHGSRITLFIVGTVALIAPIIGLFIGTVAGFAGGWVDQVLMRITDIFLAFPKLILALAFVAALGAGIGNAVLALALTAWPPYARLARAETLTIRNADYIAAARLQGAGRMRLLIRHIWPLCLSSLIVRVALDMAGIILSAAGLGFLGLGAQPPMPEWGAMISDGRTYILDFWWVAAMPGLAIFIVSLAFNLLGDGLRDVLDPKGAKE
;
A
#
# COMPACT_ATOMS: atom_id res chain seq x y z
N MET A 1 34.52 33.35 18.64
CA MET A 1 33.08 33.14 18.94
C MET A 1 32.53 32.11 17.97
N SER A 2 32.43 30.85 18.39
CA SER A 2 31.77 29.79 17.61
C SER A 2 30.27 30.05 17.60
N ARG A 3 29.73 30.59 16.51
CA ARG A 3 28.28 30.61 16.28
C ARG A 3 27.79 29.17 16.38
N GLN A 4 27.02 28.87 17.43
CA GLN A 4 26.34 27.58 17.52
C GLN A 4 25.44 27.45 16.30
N MET A 5 25.83 26.61 15.34
CA MET A 5 24.99 26.29 14.19
C MET A 5 23.67 25.75 14.72
N THR A 6 22.56 26.37 14.32
CA THR A 6 21.23 25.84 14.63
C THR A 6 21.09 24.46 14.00
N ARG A 7 20.34 23.55 14.62
CA ARG A 7 20.13 22.18 14.10
C ARG A 7 19.63 22.19 12.64
N ARG A 8 18.84 23.20 12.27
CA ARG A 8 18.40 23.45 10.89
C ARG A 8 19.57 23.80 9.96
N ALA A 9 20.44 24.73 10.34
CA ALA A 9 21.63 25.09 9.54
C ALA A 9 22.60 23.90 9.40
N TRP A 10 22.70 23.04 10.42
CA TRP A 10 23.50 21.81 10.33
C TRP A 10 22.92 20.79 9.34
N LEU A 11 21.59 20.64 9.28
CA LEU A 11 20.90 19.73 8.35
C LEU A 11 20.87 20.25 6.91
N LEU A 12 20.85 21.58 6.73
CA LEU A 12 20.78 22.25 5.43
C LEU A 12 22.15 22.70 4.89
N SER A 13 23.24 22.16 5.42
CA SER A 13 24.59 22.51 4.99
C SER A 13 24.86 22.00 3.57
N ASP A 14 25.32 22.87 2.67
CA ASP A 14 25.74 22.52 1.31
C ASP A 14 27.00 21.64 1.29
N ALA A 15 27.75 21.61 2.39
CA ALA A 15 28.92 20.77 2.60
C ALA A 15 28.73 19.89 3.86
N PRO A 16 28.07 18.72 3.75
CA PRO A 16 27.93 17.82 4.88
C PRO A 16 29.29 17.21 5.25
N GLN A 17 29.67 17.31 6.53
CA GLN A 17 30.96 16.83 7.04
C GLN A 17 30.96 15.31 7.29
N THR A 18 29.79 14.69 7.42
CA THR A 18 29.64 13.25 7.64
C THR A 18 28.57 12.63 6.74
N ARG A 19 28.70 11.33 6.44
CA ARG A 19 27.67 10.57 5.70
C ARG A 19 26.30 10.60 6.41
N ASN A 20 26.30 10.61 7.74
CA ASN A 20 25.07 10.68 8.53
C ASN A 20 24.41 12.06 8.42
N GLN A 21 25.19 13.14 8.43
CA GLN A 21 24.68 14.50 8.19
C GLN A 21 24.07 14.63 6.79
N ALA A 22 24.72 14.09 5.75
CA ALA A 22 24.18 14.10 4.39
C ALA A 22 22.84 13.37 4.28
N ARG A 23 22.73 12.17 4.90
CA ARG A 23 21.48 11.39 4.93
C ARG A 23 20.37 12.11 5.69
N LEU A 24 20.66 12.62 6.89
CA LEU A 24 19.69 13.34 7.71
C LEU A 24 19.24 14.65 7.05
N GLY A 25 20.17 15.36 6.38
CA GLY A 25 19.87 16.55 5.59
C GLY A 25 18.94 16.25 4.42
N ALA A 26 19.21 15.19 3.65
CA ALA A 26 18.34 14.76 2.55
C ALA A 26 16.94 14.37 3.03
N ILE A 27 16.83 13.61 4.14
CA ILE A 27 15.53 13.26 4.74
C ILE A 27 14.78 14.51 5.20
N TYR A 28 15.49 15.44 5.85
CA TYR A 28 14.88 16.68 6.34
C TYR A 28 14.40 17.57 5.20
N GLN A 29 15.19 17.71 4.13
CA GLN A 29 14.77 18.43 2.92
C GLN A 29 13.56 17.76 2.27
N GLY A 30 13.59 16.43 2.13
CA GLY A 30 12.44 15.68 1.62
C GLY A 30 11.18 15.87 2.46
N TRP A 31 11.32 15.92 3.79
CA TRP A 31 10.20 16.22 4.69
C TRP A 31 9.69 17.66 4.51
N LEU A 32 10.57 18.64 4.32
CA LEU A 32 10.15 20.02 4.06
C LEU A 32 9.36 20.13 2.75
N THR A 33 9.83 19.48 1.69
CA THR A 33 9.12 19.40 0.41
C THR A 33 7.77 18.70 0.57
N PHE A 34 7.75 17.54 1.25
CA PHE A 34 6.53 16.78 1.53
C PHE A 34 5.50 17.63 2.27
N ARG A 35 5.94 18.33 3.33
CA ARG A 35 5.08 19.19 4.14
C ARG A 35 4.54 20.40 3.36
N GLY A 36 5.24 20.83 2.32
CA GLY A 36 4.77 21.86 1.39
C GLY A 36 3.55 21.41 0.58
N ASN A 37 3.44 20.11 0.28
CA ASN A 37 2.29 19.55 -0.42
C ASN A 37 1.11 19.31 0.55
N LYS A 38 0.16 20.26 0.56
CA LYS A 38 -1.02 20.22 1.44
C LYS A 38 -1.89 18.98 1.21
N LEU A 39 -2.00 18.50 -0.03
CA LEU A 39 -2.78 17.31 -0.37
C LEU A 39 -2.13 16.05 0.19
N ALA A 40 -0.81 15.93 0.06
CA ALA A 40 -0.05 14.83 0.65
C ALA A 40 -0.16 14.80 2.18
N MET A 41 -0.10 15.97 2.82
CA MET A 41 -0.32 16.10 4.27
C MET A 41 -1.73 15.69 4.68
N PHE A 42 -2.75 16.04 3.90
CA PHE A 42 -4.12 15.61 4.15
C PHE A 42 -4.26 14.08 4.07
N GLY A 43 -3.70 13.46 3.03
CA GLY A 43 -3.65 12.00 2.91
C GLY A 43 -2.92 11.35 4.10
N LEU A 44 -1.77 11.90 4.50
CA LEU A 44 -1.01 11.43 5.66
C LEU A 44 -1.84 11.49 6.96
N VAL A 45 -2.57 12.59 7.20
CA VAL A 45 -3.43 12.72 8.39
C VAL A 45 -4.52 11.65 8.39
N ILE A 46 -5.19 11.42 7.26
CA ILE A 46 -6.22 10.36 7.15
C ILE A 46 -5.62 8.99 7.47
N LEU A 47 -4.43 8.67 6.94
CA LEU A 47 -3.79 7.38 7.20
C LEU A 47 -3.35 7.22 8.66
N ILE A 48 -2.87 8.28 9.30
CA ILE A 48 -2.56 8.27 10.74
C ILE A 48 -3.83 8.01 11.55
N LEU A 49 -4.93 8.68 11.22
CA LEU A 49 -6.22 8.46 11.88
C LEU A 49 -6.74 7.04 11.65
N LEU A 50 -6.58 6.49 10.43
CA LEU A 50 -6.95 5.11 10.12
C LEU A 50 -6.14 4.10 10.95
N ILE A 51 -4.83 4.30 11.06
CA ILE A 51 -3.95 3.43 11.86
C ILE A 51 -4.32 3.54 13.34
N ALA A 52 -4.53 4.75 13.86
CA ALA A 52 -4.98 4.97 15.23
C ALA A 52 -6.33 4.29 15.49
N MET A 53 -7.30 4.45 14.57
CA MET A 53 -8.61 3.81 14.63
C MET A 53 -8.49 2.28 14.67
N ALA A 54 -7.60 1.69 13.87
CA ALA A 54 -7.39 0.25 13.85
C ALA A 54 -6.73 -0.27 15.13
N ILE A 55 -5.71 0.42 15.65
CA ILE A 55 -5.01 0.06 16.89
C ILE A 55 -5.99 0.13 18.07
N PHE A 56 -6.69 1.25 18.21
CA PHE A 56 -7.62 1.52 19.29
C PHE A 56 -9.05 1.01 19.02
N ALA A 57 -9.26 0.19 17.99
CA ALA A 57 -10.59 -0.31 17.62
C ALA A 57 -11.39 -0.92 18.79
N PRO A 58 -10.81 -1.77 19.66
CA PRO A 58 -11.55 -2.33 20.80
C PRO A 58 -12.01 -1.29 21.84
N LEU A 59 -11.38 -0.10 21.85
CA LEU A 59 -11.70 1.00 22.76
C LEU A 59 -12.61 2.05 22.11
N LEU A 60 -12.49 2.22 20.79
CA LEU A 60 -13.24 3.21 20.02
C LEU A 60 -14.61 2.70 19.53
N ALA A 61 -14.76 1.39 19.34
CA ALA A 61 -16.01 0.80 18.90
C ALA A 61 -17.11 1.00 19.97
N PRO A 62 -18.23 1.69 19.66
CA PRO A 62 -19.29 1.91 20.64
C PRO A 62 -19.99 0.63 21.09
N GLN A 63 -20.04 -0.38 20.23
CA GLN A 63 -20.72 -1.65 20.46
C GLN A 63 -19.86 -2.82 20.01
N ASN A 64 -20.24 -4.04 20.42
CA ASN A 64 -19.59 -5.25 19.92
C ASN A 64 -19.90 -5.43 18.42
N PRO A 65 -18.89 -5.44 17.52
CA PRO A 65 -19.10 -5.52 16.06
C PRO A 65 -19.70 -6.87 15.58
N PHE A 66 -19.73 -7.87 16.45
CA PHE A 66 -20.26 -9.21 16.19
C PHE A 66 -21.62 -9.48 16.85
N ALA A 67 -22.04 -8.65 17.81
CA ALA A 67 -23.29 -8.84 18.52
C ALA A 67 -24.48 -8.58 17.59
N GLN A 68 -25.36 -9.58 17.47
CA GLN A 68 -26.56 -9.50 16.63
C GLN A 68 -27.77 -9.13 17.49
N ASP A 69 -28.63 -8.28 16.95
CA ASP A 69 -29.89 -7.87 17.59
C ASP A 69 -30.98 -7.70 16.52
N LEU A 70 -31.71 -8.78 16.26
CA LEU A 70 -32.72 -8.81 15.20
C LEU A 70 -33.89 -7.84 15.45
N ALA A 71 -34.12 -7.41 16.70
CA ALA A 71 -35.13 -6.39 17.00
C ALA A 71 -34.70 -4.99 16.51
N ASN A 72 -33.40 -4.80 16.33
CA ASN A 72 -32.77 -3.57 15.85
C ASN A 72 -32.24 -3.67 14.41
N ARG A 73 -32.71 -4.64 13.60
CA ARG A 73 -32.29 -4.78 12.18
C ARG A 73 -32.66 -3.55 11.34
N LEU A 74 -31.75 -3.15 10.44
CA LEU A 74 -31.97 -2.12 9.42
C LEU A 74 -32.51 -0.78 9.96
N LYS A 75 -32.11 -0.41 11.18
CA LYS A 75 -32.47 0.88 11.76
C LYS A 75 -31.58 2.00 11.19
N PRO A 76 -32.15 3.17 10.88
CA PRO A 76 -31.39 4.31 10.40
C PRO A 76 -30.40 4.82 11.46
N PRO A 77 -29.43 5.66 11.06
CA PRO A 77 -28.57 6.40 11.96
C PRO A 77 -29.35 7.04 13.12
N SER A 78 -28.87 6.82 14.35
CA SER A 78 -29.48 7.33 15.57
C SER A 78 -28.41 7.62 16.62
N ALA A 79 -28.79 8.24 17.74
CA ALA A 79 -27.85 8.48 18.85
C ALA A 79 -27.28 7.18 19.45
N GLN A 80 -28.00 6.05 19.34
CA GLN A 80 -27.54 4.74 19.79
C GLN A 80 -26.62 4.06 18.77
N ASN A 81 -26.93 4.20 17.48
CA ASN A 81 -26.18 3.64 16.36
C ASN A 81 -25.86 4.76 15.36
N LEU A 82 -24.71 5.43 15.52
CA LEU A 82 -24.38 6.66 14.78
C LEU A 82 -24.41 6.50 13.26
N LEU A 83 -24.12 5.30 12.74
CA LEU A 83 -24.17 4.99 11.30
C LEU A 83 -25.29 3.98 10.95
N GLY A 84 -26.22 3.76 11.87
CA GLY A 84 -27.30 2.79 11.75
C GLY A 84 -26.86 1.35 11.98
N THR A 85 -27.78 0.42 11.74
CA THR A 85 -27.56 -1.02 11.90
C THR A 85 -27.74 -1.76 10.58
N ASP A 86 -27.12 -2.94 10.49
CA ASP A 86 -27.24 -3.81 9.33
C ASP A 86 -28.42 -4.80 9.42
N ALA A 87 -28.51 -5.72 8.45
CA ALA A 87 -29.58 -6.71 8.36
C ALA A 87 -29.67 -7.68 9.56
N LEU A 88 -28.59 -7.79 10.35
CA LEU A 88 -28.52 -8.59 11.57
C LEU A 88 -28.58 -7.72 12.83
N GLY A 89 -28.87 -6.42 12.68
CA GLY A 89 -28.93 -5.45 13.78
C GLY A 89 -27.57 -5.09 14.37
N ARG A 90 -26.47 -5.42 13.68
CA ARG A 90 -25.12 -5.09 14.15
C ARG A 90 -24.83 -3.61 13.87
N ASP A 91 -24.13 -2.95 14.79
CA ASP A 91 -23.74 -1.54 14.64
C ASP A 91 -22.72 -1.33 13.51
N ILE A 92 -23.07 -0.52 12.51
CA ILE A 92 -22.24 -0.31 11.32
C ILE A 92 -20.94 0.42 11.68
N LEU A 93 -20.98 1.40 12.60
CA LEU A 93 -19.79 2.15 13.00
C LEU A 93 -18.74 1.25 13.65
N SER A 94 -19.16 0.43 14.62
CA SER A 94 -18.30 -0.55 15.29
C SER A 94 -17.69 -1.54 14.29
N ARG A 95 -18.49 -1.99 13.30
CA ARG A 95 -18.01 -2.85 12.22
C ARG A 95 -16.99 -2.13 11.32
N LEU A 96 -17.20 -0.86 10.97
CA LEU A 96 -16.23 -0.09 10.18
C LEU A 96 -14.89 0.09 10.91
N ILE A 97 -14.95 0.44 12.20
CA ILE A 97 -13.77 0.62 13.06
C ILE A 97 -12.98 -0.69 13.11
N HIS A 98 -13.62 -1.83 13.38
CA HIS A 98 -12.93 -3.13 13.36
C HIS A 98 -12.46 -3.56 11.97
N GLY A 99 -13.22 -3.24 10.92
CA GLY A 99 -12.87 -3.55 9.54
C GLY A 99 -11.62 -2.84 9.06
N SER A 100 -11.30 -1.67 9.61
CA SER A 100 -10.03 -0.99 9.32
C SER A 100 -8.79 -1.83 9.62
N ARG A 101 -8.85 -2.71 10.64
CA ARG A 101 -7.77 -3.66 10.97
C ARG A 101 -7.58 -4.68 9.86
N ILE A 102 -8.68 -5.20 9.32
CA ILE A 102 -8.66 -6.18 8.22
C ILE A 102 -8.11 -5.52 6.96
N THR A 103 -8.60 -4.33 6.61
CA THR A 103 -8.11 -3.57 5.45
C THR A 103 -6.61 -3.29 5.57
N LEU A 104 -6.15 -2.76 6.71
CA LEU A 104 -4.73 -2.48 6.94
C LEU A 104 -3.86 -3.74 6.93
N PHE A 105 -4.35 -4.85 7.49
CA PHE A 105 -3.66 -6.14 7.42
C PHE A 105 -3.47 -6.60 5.98
N ILE A 106 -4.53 -6.55 5.16
CA ILE A 106 -4.47 -6.98 3.76
C ILE A 106 -3.48 -6.12 2.98
N VAL A 107 -3.65 -4.78 3.00
CA VAL A 107 -2.80 -3.88 2.21
C VAL A 107 -1.36 -3.91 2.69
N GLY A 108 -1.13 -3.92 4.01
CA GLY A 108 0.21 -3.96 4.59
C GLY A 108 0.96 -5.24 4.22
N THR A 109 0.28 -6.38 4.26
CA THR A 109 0.89 -7.67 3.91
C THR A 109 1.20 -7.75 2.41
N VAL A 110 0.28 -7.31 1.54
CA VAL A 110 0.54 -7.27 0.09
C VAL A 110 1.65 -6.28 -0.26
N ALA A 111 1.68 -5.11 0.37
CA ALA A 111 2.73 -4.10 0.22
C ALA A 111 4.10 -4.58 0.68
N LEU A 112 4.16 -5.52 1.63
CA LEU A 112 5.41 -6.12 2.06
C LEU A 112 5.88 -7.21 1.09
N ILE A 113 4.99 -8.08 0.62
CA ILE A 113 5.37 -9.27 -0.14
C ILE A 113 5.60 -8.95 -1.63
N ALA A 114 4.62 -8.35 -2.29
CA ALA A 114 4.63 -8.20 -3.75
C ALA A 114 5.82 -7.36 -4.27
N PRO A 115 6.20 -6.25 -3.64
CA PRO A 115 7.33 -5.45 -4.11
C PRO A 115 8.68 -6.13 -3.88
N ILE A 116 8.82 -6.94 -2.83
CA ILE A 116 10.05 -7.73 -2.60
C ILE A 116 10.23 -8.77 -3.70
N ILE A 117 9.16 -9.51 -4.03
CA ILE A 117 9.17 -10.48 -5.14
C ILE A 117 9.51 -9.76 -6.45
N GLY A 118 8.85 -8.63 -6.72
CA GLY A 118 9.09 -7.84 -7.91
C GLY A 118 10.52 -7.30 -7.99
N LEU A 119 11.04 -6.72 -6.91
CA LEU A 119 12.41 -6.21 -6.83
C LEU A 119 13.42 -7.32 -7.13
N PHE A 120 13.23 -8.50 -6.52
CA PHE A 120 14.11 -9.64 -6.76
C PHE A 120 14.07 -10.07 -8.23
N ILE A 121 12.88 -10.35 -8.78
CA ILE A 121 12.73 -10.82 -10.16
C ILE A 121 13.26 -9.78 -11.16
N GLY A 122 12.89 -8.51 -10.98
CA GLY A 122 13.27 -7.42 -11.87
C GLY A 122 14.76 -7.13 -11.86
N THR A 123 15.39 -7.07 -10.68
CA THR A 123 16.83 -6.82 -10.59
C THR A 123 17.66 -8.00 -11.10
N VAL A 124 17.22 -9.25 -10.87
CA VAL A 124 17.88 -10.43 -11.44
C VAL A 124 17.77 -10.43 -12.96
N ALA A 125 16.58 -10.17 -13.52
CA ALA A 125 16.37 -10.09 -14.97
C ALA A 125 17.23 -8.99 -15.60
N GLY A 126 17.18 -7.77 -15.05
CA GLY A 126 17.94 -6.63 -15.56
C GLY A 126 19.45 -6.79 -15.43
N PHE A 127 19.94 -7.41 -14.34
CA PHE A 127 21.37 -7.57 -14.11
C PHE A 127 21.98 -8.72 -14.91
N ALA A 128 21.30 -9.86 -15.00
CA ALA A 128 21.80 -11.03 -15.72
C ALA A 128 21.70 -10.85 -17.24
N GLY A 129 20.63 -10.23 -17.74
CA GLY A 129 20.40 -10.09 -19.18
C GLY A 129 20.20 -11.42 -19.91
N GLY A 130 20.29 -11.39 -21.24
CA GLY A 130 20.26 -12.59 -22.08
C GLY A 130 18.97 -13.41 -21.92
N TRP A 131 19.11 -14.73 -21.83
CA TRP A 131 17.97 -15.65 -21.72
C TRP A 131 17.22 -15.52 -20.38
N VAL A 132 17.93 -15.23 -19.29
CA VAL A 132 17.33 -15.08 -17.94
C VAL A 132 16.32 -13.95 -17.94
N ASP A 133 16.72 -12.82 -18.53
CA ASP A 133 15.83 -11.67 -18.72
C ASP A 133 14.59 -12.04 -19.53
N GLN A 134 14.78 -12.70 -20.68
CA GLN A 134 13.68 -13.12 -21.54
C GLN A 134 12.69 -14.03 -20.82
N VAL A 135 13.16 -15.07 -20.10
CA VAL A 135 12.27 -16.01 -19.40
C VAL A 135 11.53 -15.33 -18.26
N LEU A 136 12.22 -14.57 -17.41
CA LEU A 136 11.57 -13.88 -16.29
C LEU A 136 10.56 -12.83 -16.77
N MET A 137 10.88 -12.10 -17.83
CA MET A 137 9.95 -11.13 -18.41
C MET A 137 8.80 -11.80 -19.12
N ARG A 138 8.98 -12.95 -19.78
CA ARG A 138 7.86 -13.73 -20.33
C ARG A 138 6.89 -14.20 -19.25
N ILE A 139 7.39 -14.71 -18.12
CA ILE A 139 6.54 -15.05 -16.97
C ILE A 139 5.80 -13.81 -16.47
N THR A 140 6.51 -12.69 -16.30
CA THR A 140 5.91 -11.40 -15.89
C THR A 140 4.81 -10.96 -16.86
N ASP A 141 5.02 -11.11 -18.17
CA ASP A 141 4.09 -10.73 -19.23
C ASP A 141 2.83 -11.61 -19.22
N ILE A 142 2.96 -12.91 -18.91
CA ILE A 142 1.81 -13.81 -18.75
C ILE A 142 0.89 -13.31 -17.64
N PHE A 143 1.42 -12.96 -16.47
CA PHE A 143 0.59 -12.45 -15.37
C PHE A 143 -0.08 -11.11 -15.72
N LEU A 144 0.63 -10.24 -16.43
CA LEU A 144 0.09 -8.93 -16.84
C LEU A 144 -0.95 -9.00 -17.96
N ALA A 145 -0.99 -10.10 -18.71
CA ALA A 145 -2.00 -10.31 -19.75
C ALA A 145 -3.40 -10.55 -19.16
N PHE A 146 -3.49 -11.07 -17.93
CA PHE A 146 -4.75 -11.29 -17.25
C PHE A 146 -5.20 -10.05 -16.46
N PRO A 147 -6.50 -9.72 -16.44
CA PRO A 147 -7.02 -8.73 -15.51
C PRO A 147 -6.72 -9.15 -14.07
N LYS A 148 -6.11 -8.25 -13.28
CA LYS A 148 -5.63 -8.53 -11.92
C LYS A 148 -6.69 -9.16 -11.03
N LEU A 149 -7.91 -8.63 -11.06
CA LEU A 149 -9.02 -9.15 -10.27
C LEU A 149 -9.42 -10.57 -10.68
N ILE A 150 -9.49 -10.86 -11.98
CA ILE A 150 -9.84 -12.20 -12.49
C ILE A 150 -8.80 -13.22 -12.05
N LEU A 151 -7.52 -12.87 -12.16
CA LEU A 151 -6.44 -13.77 -11.74
C LEU A 151 -6.46 -13.99 -10.22
N ALA A 152 -6.71 -12.95 -9.43
CA ALA A 152 -6.86 -13.07 -7.98
C ALA A 152 -8.05 -13.97 -7.62
N LEU A 153 -9.19 -13.82 -8.30
CA LEU A 153 -10.37 -14.67 -8.12
C LEU A 153 -10.05 -16.14 -8.42
N ALA A 154 -9.33 -16.43 -9.51
CA ALA A 154 -8.94 -17.79 -9.85
C ALA A 154 -8.05 -18.43 -8.76
N PHE A 155 -7.09 -17.67 -8.22
CA PHE A 155 -6.25 -18.16 -7.11
C PHE A 155 -7.06 -18.40 -5.84
N VAL A 156 -7.95 -17.48 -5.45
CA VAL A 156 -8.77 -17.68 -4.24
C VAL A 156 -9.76 -18.83 -4.43
N ALA A 157 -10.34 -19.01 -5.61
CA ALA A 157 -11.18 -20.15 -5.92
C ALA A 157 -10.44 -21.48 -5.77
N ALA A 158 -9.15 -21.53 -6.13
CA ALA A 158 -8.31 -22.71 -5.94
C ALA A 158 -7.85 -22.92 -4.48
N LEU A 159 -7.53 -21.84 -3.76
CA LEU A 159 -7.01 -21.90 -2.38
C LEU A 159 -8.12 -22.02 -1.32
N GLY A 160 -9.36 -21.64 -1.67
CA GLY A 160 -10.49 -21.50 -0.76
C GLY A 160 -10.68 -20.07 -0.26
N ALA A 161 -11.91 -19.72 0.11
CA ALA A 161 -12.26 -18.40 0.60
C ALA A 161 -11.64 -18.11 1.98
N GLY A 162 -11.24 -16.85 2.21
CA GLY A 162 -10.67 -16.41 3.49
C GLY A 162 -9.67 -15.26 3.34
N ILE A 163 -9.45 -14.51 4.42
CA ILE A 163 -8.55 -13.33 4.40
C ILE A 163 -7.12 -13.74 4.01
N GLY A 164 -6.58 -14.81 4.59
CA GLY A 164 -5.22 -15.28 4.30
C GLY A 164 -5.03 -15.66 2.83
N ASN A 165 -5.96 -16.42 2.27
CA ASN A 165 -5.91 -16.84 0.86
C ASN A 165 -6.12 -15.66 -0.09
N ALA A 166 -7.00 -14.72 0.25
CA ALA A 166 -7.17 -13.47 -0.50
C ALA A 166 -5.87 -12.64 -0.52
N VAL A 167 -5.17 -12.53 0.62
CA VAL A 167 -3.87 -11.85 0.70
C VAL A 167 -2.83 -12.54 -0.18
N LEU A 168 -2.73 -13.88 -0.12
CA LEU A 168 -1.80 -14.64 -0.96
C LEU A 168 -2.09 -14.45 -2.44
N ALA A 169 -3.37 -14.55 -2.85
CA ALA A 169 -3.78 -14.34 -4.23
C ALA A 169 -3.46 -12.92 -4.72
N LEU A 170 -3.70 -11.89 -3.90
CA LEU A 170 -3.38 -10.51 -4.24
C LEU A 170 -1.86 -10.28 -4.32
N ALA A 171 -1.06 -10.87 -3.43
CA ALA A 171 0.39 -10.75 -3.47
C ALA A 171 1.00 -11.44 -4.71
N LEU A 172 0.50 -12.63 -5.06
CA LEU A 172 0.92 -13.40 -6.24
C LEU A 172 0.55 -12.73 -7.56
N THR A 173 -0.44 -11.85 -7.56
CA THR A 173 -0.89 -11.13 -8.77
C THR A 173 -0.37 -9.70 -8.85
N ALA A 174 0.09 -9.11 -7.75
CA ALA A 174 0.52 -7.72 -7.69
C ALA A 174 2.03 -7.51 -7.93
N TRP A 175 2.87 -8.55 -7.91
CA TRP A 175 4.32 -8.42 -8.10
C TRP A 175 4.80 -7.96 -9.50
N PRO A 176 4.12 -8.27 -10.64
CA PRO A 176 4.68 -8.03 -11.98
C PRO A 176 5.03 -6.57 -12.32
N PRO A 177 4.20 -5.55 -11.98
CA PRO A 177 4.56 -4.16 -12.22
C PRO A 177 5.84 -3.73 -11.49
N TYR A 178 6.05 -4.20 -10.25
CA TYR A 178 7.27 -3.93 -9.49
C TYR A 178 8.49 -4.60 -10.14
N ALA A 179 8.34 -5.80 -10.71
CA ALA A 179 9.42 -6.45 -11.47
C ALA A 179 9.82 -5.67 -12.72
N ARG A 180 8.85 -5.17 -13.49
CA ARG A 180 9.16 -4.34 -14.67
C ARG A 180 9.86 -3.04 -14.29
N LEU A 181 9.41 -2.37 -13.23
CA LEU A 181 10.04 -1.16 -12.72
C LEU A 181 11.50 -1.42 -12.29
N ALA A 182 11.70 -2.39 -11.41
CA ALA A 182 13.03 -2.74 -10.91
C ALA A 182 13.99 -3.19 -12.03
N ARG A 183 13.47 -3.91 -13.04
CA ARG A 183 14.25 -4.26 -14.24
C ARG A 183 14.68 -3.02 -15.02
N ALA A 184 13.75 -2.12 -15.30
CA ALA A 184 14.04 -0.92 -16.08
C ALA A 184 15.15 -0.09 -15.42
N GLU A 185 15.05 0.13 -14.11
CA GLU A 185 16.09 0.84 -13.35
C GLU A 185 17.41 0.08 -13.33
N THR A 186 17.38 -1.23 -13.13
CA THR A 186 18.59 -2.06 -13.16
C THR A 186 19.30 -1.97 -14.51
N LEU A 187 18.57 -1.94 -15.62
CA LEU A 187 19.16 -1.78 -16.96
C LEU A 187 19.88 -0.43 -17.12
N THR A 188 19.35 0.65 -16.52
CA THR A 188 20.02 1.96 -16.53
C THR A 188 21.27 1.98 -15.67
N ILE A 189 21.26 1.27 -14.53
CA ILE A 189 22.32 1.31 -13.53
C ILE A 189 23.46 0.33 -13.82
N ARG A 190 23.17 -0.85 -14.38
CA ARG A 190 24.13 -1.98 -14.47
C ARG A 190 25.40 -1.67 -15.26
N ASN A 191 25.35 -0.66 -16.13
CA ASN A 191 26.44 -0.21 -17.00
C ASN A 191 27.10 1.10 -16.52
N ALA A 192 26.74 1.60 -15.34
CA ALA A 192 27.34 2.83 -14.81
C ALA A 192 28.79 2.63 -14.36
N ASP A 193 29.62 3.68 -14.50
CA ASP A 193 31.06 3.63 -14.22
C ASP A 193 31.39 3.16 -12.79
N TYR A 194 30.58 3.56 -11.80
CA TYR A 194 30.78 3.14 -10.41
C TYR A 194 30.51 1.65 -10.19
N ILE A 195 29.64 1.02 -11.00
CA ILE A 195 29.43 -0.43 -10.97
C ILE A 195 30.62 -1.15 -11.60
N ALA A 196 31.17 -0.61 -12.70
CA ALA A 196 32.38 -1.15 -13.32
C ALA A 196 33.58 -1.05 -12.36
N ALA A 197 33.77 0.09 -11.69
CA ALA A 197 34.80 0.28 -10.68
C ALA A 197 34.64 -0.70 -9.49
N ALA A 198 33.42 -0.90 -9.00
CA ALA A 198 33.15 -1.86 -7.94
C ALA A 198 33.46 -3.31 -8.36
N ARG A 199 33.18 -3.69 -9.62
CA ARG A 199 33.56 -4.99 -10.19
C ARG A 199 35.07 -5.17 -10.23
N LEU A 200 35.83 -4.15 -10.66
CA LEU A 200 37.29 -4.18 -10.69
C LEU A 200 37.90 -4.33 -9.29
N GLN A 201 37.21 -3.82 -8.26
CA GLN A 201 37.58 -4.00 -6.84
C GLN A 201 37.15 -5.37 -6.27
N GLY A 202 36.69 -6.31 -7.11
CA GLY A 202 36.31 -7.67 -6.69
C GLY A 202 34.91 -7.79 -6.08
N ALA A 203 34.01 -6.82 -6.31
CA ALA A 203 32.63 -6.96 -5.85
C ALA A 203 31.89 -8.07 -6.63
N GLY A 204 31.50 -9.13 -5.92
CA GLY A 204 30.67 -10.20 -6.49
C GLY A 204 29.27 -9.74 -6.88
N ARG A 205 28.59 -10.51 -7.74
CA ARG A 205 27.26 -10.18 -8.31
C ARG A 205 26.21 -9.83 -7.24
N MET A 206 26.13 -10.62 -6.17
CA MET A 206 25.19 -10.39 -5.08
C MET A 206 25.50 -9.12 -4.28
N ARG A 207 26.80 -8.81 -4.10
CA ARG A 207 27.23 -7.57 -3.44
C ARG A 207 26.84 -6.35 -4.29
N LEU A 208 26.97 -6.43 -5.61
CA LEU A 208 26.55 -5.37 -6.53
C LEU A 208 25.03 -5.15 -6.47
N LEU A 209 24.25 -6.22 -6.52
CA LEU A 209 22.80 -6.14 -6.43
C LEU A 209 22.34 -5.48 -5.11
N ILE A 210 22.73 -6.04 -3.97
CA ILE A 210 22.21 -5.62 -2.67
C ILE A 210 22.75 -4.24 -2.24
N ARG A 211 24.04 -3.95 -2.48
CA ARG A 211 24.64 -2.69 -1.99
C ARG A 211 24.55 -1.53 -2.97
N HIS A 212 24.41 -1.80 -4.27
CA HIS A 212 24.49 -0.75 -5.28
C HIS A 212 23.24 -0.63 -6.15
N ILE A 213 22.47 -1.69 -6.39
CA ILE A 213 21.30 -1.62 -7.28
C ILE A 213 20.01 -1.49 -6.47
N TRP A 214 19.77 -2.39 -5.51
CA TRP A 214 18.56 -2.40 -4.69
C TRP A 214 18.28 -1.08 -3.99
N PRO A 215 19.27 -0.39 -3.37
CA PRO A 215 19.00 0.87 -2.68
C PRO A 215 18.52 1.97 -3.63
N LEU A 216 18.96 1.95 -4.89
CA LEU A 216 18.48 2.89 -5.91
C LEU A 216 17.05 2.55 -6.32
N CYS A 217 16.78 1.26 -6.61
CA CYS A 217 15.43 0.84 -7.02
C CYS A 217 14.37 1.05 -5.92
N LEU A 218 14.78 0.95 -4.65
CA LEU A 218 13.86 1.03 -3.52
C LEU A 218 13.13 2.38 -3.46
N SER A 219 13.76 3.47 -3.89
CA SER A 219 13.15 4.81 -3.88
C SER A 219 11.93 4.86 -4.79
N SER A 220 12.07 4.45 -6.05
CA SER A 220 10.96 4.38 -7.01
C SER A 220 9.95 3.30 -6.65
N LEU A 221 10.40 2.18 -6.08
CA LEU A 221 9.51 1.13 -5.59
C LEU A 221 8.58 1.63 -4.50
N ILE A 222 9.09 2.38 -3.51
CA ILE A 222 8.27 2.91 -2.41
C ILE A 222 7.16 3.81 -2.94
N VAL A 223 7.49 4.71 -3.88
CA VAL A 223 6.49 5.58 -4.53
C VAL A 223 5.44 4.72 -5.25
N ARG A 224 5.89 3.74 -6.02
CA ARG A 224 5.00 2.86 -6.78
C ARG A 224 4.06 2.07 -5.87
N VAL A 225 4.57 1.54 -4.76
CA VAL A 225 3.80 0.81 -3.75
C VAL A 225 2.70 1.70 -3.17
N ALA A 226 3.03 2.93 -2.80
CA ALA A 226 2.05 3.87 -2.25
C ALA A 226 0.90 4.14 -3.22
N LEU A 227 1.20 4.35 -4.51
CA LEU A 227 0.20 4.57 -5.56
C LEU A 227 -0.63 3.32 -5.87
N ASP A 228 -0.05 2.12 -5.78
CA ASP A 228 -0.77 0.87 -6.05
C ASP A 228 -1.70 0.43 -4.90
N MET A 229 -1.58 1.03 -3.70
CA MET A 229 -2.38 0.66 -2.51
C MET A 229 -3.89 0.81 -2.75
N ALA A 230 -4.33 1.89 -3.38
CA ALA A 230 -5.75 2.10 -3.71
C ALA A 230 -6.31 0.95 -4.55
N GLY A 231 -5.55 0.49 -5.54
CA GLY A 231 -5.93 -0.65 -6.38
C GLY A 231 -5.96 -1.97 -5.61
N ILE A 232 -5.07 -2.16 -4.63
CA ILE A 232 -5.06 -3.34 -3.76
C ILE A 232 -6.28 -3.34 -2.82
N ILE A 233 -6.63 -2.20 -2.23
CA ILE A 233 -7.84 -2.05 -1.40
C ILE A 233 -9.08 -2.40 -2.23
N LEU A 234 -9.21 -1.82 -3.42
CA LEU A 234 -10.35 -2.06 -4.28
C LEU A 234 -10.43 -3.54 -4.72
N SER A 235 -9.29 -4.17 -5.01
CA SER A 235 -9.26 -5.60 -5.34
C SER A 235 -9.67 -6.47 -4.15
N ALA A 236 -9.17 -6.15 -2.95
CA ALA A 236 -9.53 -6.86 -1.72
C ALA A 236 -11.02 -6.73 -1.40
N ALA A 237 -11.57 -5.52 -1.49
CA ALA A 237 -12.98 -5.27 -1.31
C ALA A 237 -13.82 -5.96 -2.39
N GLY A 238 -13.33 -6.04 -3.63
CA GLY A 238 -13.97 -6.80 -4.71
C GLY A 238 -14.03 -8.30 -4.43
N LEU A 239 -12.94 -8.89 -3.92
CA LEU A 239 -12.92 -10.29 -3.48
C LEU A 239 -13.89 -10.53 -2.31
N GLY A 240 -13.91 -9.64 -1.32
CA GLY A 240 -14.85 -9.67 -0.19
C GLY A 240 -16.30 -9.55 -0.64
N PHE A 241 -16.57 -8.64 -1.58
CA PHE A 241 -17.89 -8.44 -2.16
C PHE A 241 -18.41 -9.68 -2.88
N LEU A 242 -17.50 -10.43 -3.54
CA LEU A 242 -17.81 -11.70 -4.22
C LEU A 242 -17.84 -12.91 -3.28
N GLY A 243 -17.71 -12.71 -1.95
CA GLY A 243 -17.77 -13.78 -0.95
C GLY A 243 -16.49 -14.62 -0.82
N LEU A 244 -15.42 -14.24 -1.52
CA LEU A 244 -14.14 -14.95 -1.54
C LEU A 244 -13.13 -14.39 -0.52
N GLY A 245 -13.43 -13.23 0.08
CA GLY A 245 -12.64 -12.61 1.13
C GLY A 245 -12.97 -13.12 2.53
N ALA A 246 -13.20 -12.19 3.45
CA ALA A 246 -13.54 -12.52 4.83
C ALA A 246 -14.89 -13.23 4.93
N GLN A 247 -14.96 -14.28 5.75
CA GLN A 247 -16.18 -15.02 6.01
C GLN A 247 -16.94 -14.42 7.21
N PRO A 248 -18.29 -14.45 7.21
CA PRO A 248 -19.09 -14.06 8.36
C PRO A 248 -18.61 -14.74 9.66
N PRO A 249 -18.59 -14.05 10.81
CA PRO A 249 -19.18 -12.73 11.08
C PRO A 249 -18.21 -11.54 10.90
N MET A 250 -17.05 -11.75 10.28
CA MET A 250 -15.98 -10.73 10.21
C MET A 250 -16.46 -9.43 9.53
N PRO A 251 -16.10 -8.24 10.07
CA PRO A 251 -16.53 -6.96 9.54
C PRO A 251 -15.56 -6.47 8.45
N GLU A 252 -15.50 -7.16 7.32
CA GLU A 252 -14.71 -6.70 6.16
C GLU A 252 -15.56 -5.80 5.26
N TRP A 253 -14.98 -4.68 4.79
CA TRP A 253 -15.74 -3.62 4.12
C TRP A 253 -16.37 -4.06 2.79
N GLY A 254 -15.69 -4.87 1.98
CA GLY A 254 -16.23 -5.43 0.76
C GLY A 254 -17.43 -6.36 1.01
N ALA A 255 -17.31 -7.26 1.99
CA ALA A 255 -18.40 -8.13 2.43
C ALA A 255 -19.59 -7.31 2.97
N MET A 256 -19.34 -6.25 3.75
CA MET A 256 -20.39 -5.35 4.24
C MET A 256 -21.16 -4.67 3.09
N ILE A 257 -20.47 -4.28 2.00
CA ILE A 257 -21.13 -3.73 0.81
C ILE A 257 -22.00 -4.81 0.14
N SER A 258 -21.52 -6.06 0.08
CA SER A 258 -22.28 -7.18 -0.50
C SER A 258 -23.57 -7.44 0.27
N ASP A 259 -23.47 -7.49 1.61
CA ASP A 259 -24.62 -7.63 2.51
C ASP A 259 -25.63 -6.49 2.32
N GLY A 260 -25.14 -5.25 2.20
CA GLY A 260 -25.97 -4.05 2.00
C GLY A 260 -26.59 -3.91 0.61
N ARG A 261 -26.03 -4.56 -0.42
CA ARG A 261 -26.47 -4.44 -1.82
C ARG A 261 -27.96 -4.73 -1.99
N THR A 262 -28.46 -5.76 -1.31
CA THR A 262 -29.86 -6.20 -1.39
C THR A 262 -30.84 -5.17 -0.82
N TYR A 263 -30.35 -4.25 0.01
CA TYR A 263 -31.13 -3.28 0.77
C TYR A 263 -30.92 -1.84 0.29
N ILE A 264 -30.20 -1.62 -0.82
CA ILE A 264 -29.66 -0.30 -1.17
C ILE A 264 -30.73 0.76 -1.46
N LEU A 265 -31.90 0.37 -1.97
CA LEU A 265 -32.99 1.31 -2.29
C LEU A 265 -33.67 1.86 -1.03
N ASP A 266 -33.85 1.02 -0.01
CA ASP A 266 -34.58 1.37 1.21
C ASP A 266 -33.65 1.76 2.37
N PHE A 267 -32.47 1.15 2.44
CA PHE A 267 -31.51 1.23 3.55
C PHE A 267 -30.09 1.52 3.02
N TRP A 268 -29.96 2.59 2.23
CA TRP A 268 -28.73 2.94 1.49
C TRP A 268 -27.46 3.02 2.35
N TRP A 269 -27.56 3.42 3.63
CA TRP A 269 -26.41 3.57 4.52
C TRP A 269 -25.66 2.26 4.75
N VAL A 270 -26.34 1.10 4.69
CA VAL A 270 -25.74 -0.21 4.94
C VAL A 270 -24.61 -0.51 3.95
N ALA A 271 -24.82 -0.19 2.66
CA ALA A 271 -23.79 -0.34 1.62
C ALA A 271 -22.92 0.92 1.45
N ALA A 272 -23.49 2.11 1.61
CA ALA A 272 -22.79 3.36 1.34
C ALA A 272 -21.68 3.66 2.35
N MET A 273 -21.89 3.36 3.64
CA MET A 273 -20.91 3.66 4.69
C MET A 273 -19.57 2.90 4.53
N PRO A 274 -19.54 1.57 4.30
CA PRO A 274 -18.29 0.87 3.96
C PRO A 274 -17.71 1.30 2.61
N GLY A 275 -18.55 1.66 1.62
CA GLY A 275 -18.08 2.23 0.36
C GLY A 275 -17.33 3.56 0.54
N LEU A 276 -17.86 4.44 1.39
CA LEU A 276 -17.24 5.71 1.73
C LEU A 276 -15.91 5.51 2.48
N ALA A 277 -15.84 4.53 3.38
CA ALA A 277 -14.60 4.17 4.06
C ALA A 277 -13.51 3.71 3.07
N ILE A 278 -13.85 2.83 2.13
CA ILE A 278 -12.94 2.41 1.05
C ILE A 278 -12.48 3.60 0.22
N PHE A 279 -13.40 4.50 -0.16
CA PHE A 279 -13.09 5.68 -0.95
C PHE A 279 -12.12 6.62 -0.23
N ILE A 280 -12.41 6.98 1.02
CA ILE A 280 -11.58 7.90 1.82
C ILE A 280 -10.17 7.33 2.00
N VAL A 281 -10.05 6.04 2.33
CA VAL A 281 -8.74 5.42 2.54
C VAL A 281 -7.96 5.29 1.23
N SER A 282 -8.63 4.89 0.14
CA SER A 282 -7.99 4.80 -1.18
C SER A 282 -7.49 6.18 -1.66
N LEU A 283 -8.29 7.22 -1.45
CA LEU A 283 -7.89 8.60 -1.72
C LEU A 283 -6.67 8.99 -0.89
N ALA A 284 -6.67 8.68 0.41
CA ALA A 284 -5.55 9.01 1.29
C ALA A 284 -4.23 8.38 0.86
N PHE A 285 -4.24 7.10 0.43
CA PHE A 285 -3.06 6.44 -0.11
C PHE A 285 -2.59 7.06 -1.43
N ASN A 286 -3.50 7.41 -2.33
CA ASN A 286 -3.14 8.09 -3.59
C ASN A 286 -2.48 9.44 -3.32
N LEU A 287 -3.10 10.28 -2.48
CA LEU A 287 -2.55 11.60 -2.11
C LEU A 287 -1.18 11.48 -1.43
N LEU A 288 -1.00 10.47 -0.57
CA LEU A 288 0.29 10.19 0.05
C LEU A 288 1.33 9.78 -1.01
N GLY A 289 0.95 8.90 -1.94
CA GLY A 289 1.82 8.41 -3.01
C GLY A 289 2.29 9.53 -3.95
N ASP A 290 1.40 10.45 -4.30
CA ASP A 290 1.74 11.63 -5.10
C ASP A 290 2.74 12.53 -4.37
N GLY A 291 2.52 12.80 -3.08
CA GLY A 291 3.48 13.57 -2.27
C GLY A 291 4.85 12.88 -2.11
N LEU A 292 4.86 11.55 -1.96
CA LEU A 292 6.11 10.79 -1.93
C LEU A 292 6.85 10.86 -3.27
N ARG A 293 6.11 10.84 -4.39
CA ARG A 293 6.66 11.01 -5.72
C ARG A 293 7.35 12.36 -5.86
N ASP A 294 6.71 13.45 -5.45
CA ASP A 294 7.25 14.80 -5.54
C ASP A 294 8.59 14.96 -4.78
N VAL A 295 8.73 14.26 -3.66
CA VAL A 295 9.93 14.29 -2.81
C VAL A 295 11.06 13.45 -3.39
N LEU A 296 10.72 12.32 -4.00
CA LEU A 296 11.67 11.32 -4.46
C LEU A 296 12.03 11.49 -5.94
N ASP A 297 11.33 12.35 -6.70
CA ASP A 297 11.70 12.72 -8.07
C ASP A 297 12.88 13.72 -8.06
N PRO A 298 14.08 13.33 -8.52
CA PRO A 298 15.27 14.20 -8.50
C PRO A 298 15.17 15.40 -9.44
N LYS A 299 14.18 15.43 -10.36
CA LYS A 299 14.08 16.44 -11.42
C LYS A 299 13.24 17.66 -11.04
N GLY A 300 12.44 17.60 -9.99
CA GLY A 300 11.57 18.71 -9.56
C GLY A 300 12.28 19.87 -8.84
N ALA A 301 13.57 19.72 -8.53
CA ALA A 301 14.35 20.73 -7.78
C ALA A 301 14.99 21.82 -8.66
N LYS A 302 14.66 21.89 -9.94
CA LYS A 302 15.20 22.90 -10.88
C LYS A 302 14.11 23.42 -11.82
N GLU A 303 13.15 24.17 -11.31
CA GLU A 303 12.50 25.28 -12.02
C GLU A 303 12.18 26.40 -11.02
#